data_AF-A0A935PEY9-F1
#
_entry.id   AF-A0A935PEY9-F1
#
_cell.length_a   1.000
_cell.length_b   1.000
_cell.length_c   1.000
_cell.angle_alpha   90.00
_cell.angle_beta   90.00
_cell.angle_gamma   90.00
#
_symmetry.space_group_name_H-M   'P 1'
#
loop_
_entity.id
_entity.type
_entity.pdbx_description
1 polymer ?
#
loop_
_entity_poly.entity_id
_entity_poly.type
_entity_poly.pdbx_seq_one_letter_code
_entity_poly.pdbx_strand_id
1 'polypeptide(L)'
;MRRGASLLELLVALLLLEIVGLGALSAALTADRIGRRLGLATQTDAERWTRLRAREVDPACDDSLPPRLGSVDWPAATDRPAATVLIRCGQ
;
A
#
# COMPACT_ATOMS: atom_id res chain seq x y z
N MET A 1 31.32 -18.18 42.36
CA MET A 1 31.69 -16.76 42.29
C MET A 1 30.56 -15.98 41.62
N ARG A 2 29.63 -15.41 42.40
CA ARG A 2 28.63 -14.47 41.87
C ARG A 2 29.31 -13.10 41.81
N ARG A 3 29.75 -12.67 40.63
CA ARG A 3 30.14 -11.27 40.39
C ARG A 3 28.85 -10.46 40.42
N GLY A 4 28.67 -9.63 41.44
CA GLY A 4 27.54 -8.70 41.50
C GLY A 4 27.70 -7.67 40.40
N ALA A 5 26.65 -7.44 39.62
CA ALA A 5 26.62 -6.36 38.64
C ALA A 5 26.84 -5.03 39.36
N SER A 6 27.75 -4.20 38.86
CA SER A 6 27.95 -2.87 39.45
C SER A 6 26.70 -2.01 39.21
N LEU A 7 26.43 -1.07 40.12
CA LEU A 7 25.31 -0.13 40.00
C LEU A 7 25.35 0.64 38.66
N LEU A 8 26.56 0.90 38.16
CA LEU A 8 26.81 1.51 36.86
C LEU A 8 26.36 0.60 35.70
N GLU A 9 26.72 -0.69 35.74
CA GLU A 9 26.29 -1.68 34.72
C GLU A 9 24.77 -1.81 34.68
N LEU A 10 24.12 -1.75 35.84
CA LEU A 10 22.66 -1.84 35.95
C LEU A 10 21.97 -0.60 35.37
N LEU A 11 22.52 0.59 35.62
CA LEU A 11 22.05 1.84 35.00
C LEU A 11 22.24 1.85 33.48
N VAL A 12 23.40 1.41 32.99
CA VAL A 12 23.67 1.31 31.55
C VAL A 12 22.73 0.31 30.88
N ALA A 13 22.50 -0.85 31.52
CA ALA A 13 21.57 -1.85 31.00
C ALA A 13 20.13 -1.32 30.92
N LEU A 14 19.67 -0.57 31.95
CA LEU A 14 18.37 0.09 31.95
C LEU A 14 18.25 1.12 30.82
N LEU A 15 19.27 1.96 30.63
CA LEU A 15 19.28 2.97 29.57
C LEU A 15 19.19 2.33 28.17
N LEU A 16 19.95 1.25 27.95
CA LEU A 16 19.90 0.51 26.69
C LEU A 16 18.53 -0.14 26.45
N LEU A 17 17.92 -0.72 27.49
CA LEU A 17 16.56 -1.26 27.41
C LEU A 17 15.54 -0.19 27.07
N GLU A 18 15.67 1.00 27.63
CA GLU A 18 14.76 2.13 27.38
C GLU A 18 14.87 2.62 25.93
N ILE A 19 16.10 2.77 25.42
CA ILE A 19 16.36 3.16 24.02
C ILE A 19 15.81 2.12 23.05
N VAL A 20 16.07 0.82 23.29
CA VAL A 20 15.56 -0.27 22.45
C VAL A 20 14.03 -0.32 22.50
N GLY A 21 13.43 -0.13 23.68
CA GLY A 21 11.98 -0.08 23.87
C GLY A 21 11.33 1.06 23.08
N LEU A 22 11.90 2.27 23.15
CA LEU A 22 11.45 3.42 22.37
C LEU A 22 11.59 3.19 20.85
N GLY A 23 12.70 2.58 20.43
CA GLY A 23 12.94 2.21 19.04
C GLY A 23 11.91 1.21 18.53
N ALA A 24 11.65 0.14 19.29
CA ALA A 24 10.66 -0.88 18.92
C ALA A 24 9.24 -0.30 18.85
N LEU A 25 8.85 0.53 19.82
CA LEU A 25 7.54 1.16 19.85
C LEU A 25 7.34 2.11 18.66
N SER A 26 8.34 2.93 18.35
CA SER A 26 8.28 3.86 17.20
C SER A 26 8.22 3.11 15.87
N ALA A 27 8.97 2.02 15.73
CA ALA A 27 8.93 1.15 14.56
C ALA A 27 7.55 0.48 14.40
N ALA A 28 6.97 -0.04 15.48
CA ALA A 28 5.64 -0.68 15.46
C ALA A 28 4.54 0.32 15.06
N LEU A 29 4.55 1.53 15.62
CA LEU A 29 3.59 2.59 15.26
C LEU A 29 3.74 3.04 13.80
N THR A 30 4.98 3.05 13.30
CA THR A 30 5.26 3.40 11.91
C THR A 30 4.78 2.30 10.96
N ALA A 31 5.03 1.03 11.30
CA ALA A 31 4.56 -0.13 10.56
C ALA A 31 3.03 -0.20 10.49
N ASP A 32 2.33 0.06 11.60
CA ASP A 32 0.86 0.10 11.62
C ASP A 32 0.30 1.21 10.73
N ARG A 33 0.89 2.42 10.79
CA ARG A 33 0.49 3.53 9.92
C ARG A 33 0.71 3.22 8.45
N ILE A 34 1.86 2.63 8.11
CA ILE A 34 2.16 2.22 6.73
C ILE A 34 1.20 1.12 6.30
N GLY A 35 0.98 0.10 7.14
CA GLY A 35 0.05 -1.00 6.87
C GLY A 35 -1.37 -0.54 6.62
N ARG A 36 -1.91 0.38 7.44
CA ARG A 36 -3.24 0.97 7.21
C ARG A 36 -3.31 1.77 5.92
N ARG A 37 -2.28 2.55 5.59
CA ARG A 37 -2.22 3.29 4.32
C ARG A 37 -2.15 2.36 3.11
N LEU A 38 -1.36 1.29 3.18
CA LEU A 38 -1.28 0.28 2.14
C LEU A 38 -2.61 -0.46 1.98
N GLY A 39 -3.28 -0.83 3.08
CA GLY A 39 -4.60 -1.48 3.03
C GLY A 39 -5.68 -0.62 2.39
N LEU A 40 -5.67 0.70 2.62
CA LEU A 40 -6.58 1.62 1.95
C LEU A 40 -6.23 1.79 0.46
N ALA A 41 -4.94 1.88 0.13
CA ALA A 41 -4.49 1.97 -1.26
C ALA A 41 -4.87 0.71 -2.07
N THR A 42 -4.70 -0.49 -1.50
CA THR A 42 -5.01 -1.74 -2.19
C THR A 42 -6.50 -1.94 -2.42
N GLN A 43 -7.37 -1.48 -1.52
CA GLN A 43 -8.82 -1.47 -1.75
C GLN A 43 -9.20 -0.61 -2.95
N THR A 44 -8.61 0.59 -3.07
CA THR A 44 -8.88 1.46 -4.22
C THR A 44 -8.36 0.88 -5.53
N ASP A 45 -7.20 0.21 -5.53
CA ASP A 45 -6.64 -0.40 -6.73
C ASP A 45 -7.43 -1.66 -7.17
N ALA A 46 -7.99 -2.43 -6.23
CA ALA A 46 -8.87 -3.55 -6.57
C ALA A 46 -10.16 -3.08 -7.27
N GLU A 47 -10.80 -2.02 -6.78
CA GLU A 47 -11.99 -1.44 -7.43
C GLU A 47 -11.65 -0.92 -8.83
N ARG A 48 -10.53 -0.22 -8.97
CA ARG A 48 -10.03 0.31 -10.25
C ARG A 48 -9.80 -0.80 -11.28
N TRP A 49 -9.15 -1.88 -10.86
CA TRP A 49 -8.87 -3.03 -11.73
C TRP A 49 -10.15 -3.75 -12.17
N THR A 50 -11.16 -3.76 -11.31
CA THR A 50 -12.46 -4.36 -11.63
C THR A 50 -13.21 -3.53 -12.68
N ARG A 51 -13.17 -2.19 -12.59
CA ARG A 51 -13.74 -1.30 -13.62
C ARG A 51 -13.03 -1.42 -14.96
N LEU A 52 -11.69 -1.57 -14.97
CA LEU A 52 -10.94 -1.81 -16.19
C LEU A 52 -11.43 -3.06 -16.91
N ARG A 53 -11.44 -4.19 -16.18
CA ARG A 53 -11.83 -5.48 -16.71
C ARG A 53 -13.27 -5.47 -17.20
N ALA A 54 -14.18 -4.83 -16.47
CA ALA A 54 -15.57 -4.67 -16.90
C ALA A 54 -15.70 -3.95 -18.26
N ARG A 55 -14.78 -3.04 -18.59
CA ARG A 55 -14.77 -2.32 -19.87
C ARG A 55 -14.09 -3.11 -20.98
N GLU A 56 -13.03 -3.84 -20.67
CA GLU A 56 -12.37 -4.74 -21.63
C GLU A 56 -13.30 -5.88 -22.07
N VAL A 57 -14.13 -6.42 -21.16
CA VAL A 57 -15.12 -7.47 -21.49
C VAL A 57 -16.48 -6.91 -21.95
N ASP A 58 -16.60 -5.59 -22.13
CA ASP A 58 -17.80 -4.97 -22.70
C ASP A 58 -17.96 -5.50 -24.13
N PRO A 59 -19.11 -6.11 -24.51
CA PRO A 59 -19.30 -6.66 -25.86
C PRO A 59 -19.05 -5.63 -26.96
N ALA A 60 -19.33 -4.34 -26.69
CA ALA A 60 -19.06 -3.26 -27.62
C ALA A 60 -17.56 -2.96 -27.81
N CYS A 61 -16.73 -3.32 -26.83
CA CYS A 61 -15.27 -3.24 -26.90
C CYS A 61 -14.68 -4.51 -27.52
N ASP A 62 -15.17 -5.70 -27.14
CA ASP A 62 -14.69 -6.99 -27.63
C ASP A 62 -14.93 -7.16 -29.15
N ASP A 63 -16.15 -6.88 -29.62
CA ASP A 63 -16.53 -7.06 -31.04
C ASP A 63 -16.09 -5.89 -31.96
N SER A 64 -15.22 -4.99 -31.49
CA SER A 64 -14.83 -3.81 -32.26
C SER A 64 -13.80 -4.13 -33.36
N LEU A 65 -14.30 -4.39 -34.57
CA LEU A 65 -13.50 -4.54 -35.79
C LEU A 65 -13.70 -3.32 -36.72
N PRO A 66 -12.62 -2.61 -37.14
CA PRO A 66 -11.22 -2.74 -36.72
C PRO A 66 -11.00 -2.30 -35.26
N PRO A 67 -9.87 -2.70 -34.62
CA PRO A 67 -9.57 -2.35 -33.23
C PRO A 67 -9.68 -0.83 -32.98
N ARG A 68 -10.40 -0.43 -31.94
CA ARG A 68 -10.63 0.99 -31.60
C ARG A 68 -9.99 1.35 -30.27
N LEU A 69 -9.70 2.62 -30.07
CA LEU A 69 -9.36 3.15 -28.76
C LEU A 69 -10.64 3.50 -28.01
N GLY A 70 -10.88 2.81 -26.90
CA GLY A 70 -11.88 3.18 -25.91
C GLY A 70 -11.24 4.05 -24.83
N SER A 71 -12.04 4.89 -24.18
CA SER A 71 -11.65 5.51 -22.93
C SER A 71 -12.36 4.84 -21.75
N VAL A 72 -11.67 4.76 -20.62
CA VAL A 72 -12.30 4.44 -19.34
C VAL A 72 -11.88 5.46 -18.30
N ASP A 73 -12.87 5.91 -17.52
CA ASP A 73 -12.60 6.79 -16.39
C ASP A 73 -11.97 5.98 -15.26
N TRP A 74 -10.74 6.35 -14.97
CA TRP A 74 -9.91 5.77 -13.93
C TRP A 74 -10.10 6.56 -12.65
N PRO A 75 -10.82 6.04 -11.65
CA PRO A 75 -11.10 6.82 -10.44
C PRO A 75 -9.81 7.13 -9.68
N ALA A 76 -9.86 8.20 -8.88
CA ALA A 76 -8.75 8.62 -8.04
C ALA A 76 -8.39 7.52 -7.02
N ALA A 77 -7.10 7.42 -6.69
CA ALA A 77 -6.60 6.66 -5.55
C ALA A 77 -6.09 7.62 -4.48
N THR A 78 -5.74 7.10 -3.30
CA THR A 78 -5.27 7.91 -2.16
C THR A 78 -4.09 8.82 -2.51
N ASP A 79 -3.24 8.41 -3.46
CA ASP A 79 -2.01 9.09 -3.85
C ASP A 79 -2.00 9.57 -5.31
N ARG A 80 -3.08 9.31 -6.08
CA ARG A 80 -3.13 9.55 -7.53
C ARG A 80 -4.47 10.17 -7.92
N PRO A 81 -4.47 11.27 -8.70
CA PRO A 81 -5.72 11.87 -9.16
C PRO A 81 -6.49 10.92 -10.09
N ALA A 82 -7.77 11.21 -10.28
CA ALA A 82 -8.55 10.56 -11.33
C ALA A 82 -7.93 10.89 -12.70
N ALA A 83 -7.99 9.93 -13.60
CA ALA A 83 -7.46 10.07 -14.95
C ALA A 83 -8.38 9.36 -15.94
N THR A 84 -8.30 9.70 -17.22
CA THR A 84 -8.93 8.91 -18.27
C THR A 84 -7.82 8.10 -18.93
N VAL A 85 -7.95 6.78 -18.93
CA VAL A 85 -6.98 5.90 -19.61
C VAL A 85 -7.57 5.41 -20.92
N LEU A 86 -6.70 5.30 -21.93
CA LEU A 86 -7.05 4.74 -23.23
C LEU A 86 -6.82 3.23 -23.19
N ILE A 87 -7.85 2.48 -23.59
CA ILE A 87 -7.82 1.03 -23.73
C ILE A 87 -7.96 0.68 -25.21
N ARG A 88 -7.35 -0.43 -25.63
CA ARG A 88 -7.51 -0.96 -26.98
C ARG A 88 -8.62 -2.01 -26.96
N CYS A 89 -9.67 -1.73 -27.71
CA CYS A 89 -10.82 -2.62 -27.94
C CYS A 89 -10.59 -3.42 -29.24
N GLY A 90 -11.16 -4.63 -29.32
CA GLY A 90 -11.12 -5.48 -30.52
C GLY A 90 -9.96 -6.49 -30.54
N GLN A 91 -9.81 -7.29 -29.49
CA GLN A 91 -8.87 -8.42 -29.43
C GLN A 91 -9.62 -9.75 -29.47
#